data_AF-A0A0E0DQI8-F1
#
_entry.id   AF-A0A0E0DQI8-F1
#
_cell.length_a   1.000
_cell.length_b   1.000
_cell.length_c   1.000
_cell.angle_alpha   90.00
_cell.angle_beta   90.00
_cell.angle_gamma   90.00
#
_symmetry.space_group_name_H-M   'P 1'
#
loop_
_entity.id
_entity.type
_entity.pdbx_description
1 polymer ?
#
loop_
_entity_poly.entity_id
_entity_poly.type
_entity_poly.pdbx_seq_one_letter_code
_entity_poly.pdbx_strand_id
1 'polypeptide(L)'
;MAAAAAEGLAAYRAVLRAARRTFAGDRLMLAESAVEIRRRFEEHRGLAPGSDEAARALSDAREAAHFITHMIVQAQRAPSGSFVLP
;
A
#
# COMPACT_ATOMS: atom_id res chain seq x y z
N MET A 1 12.17 11.09 -18.16
CA MET A 1 12.11 9.66 -17.78
C MET A 1 12.56 9.37 -16.34
N ALA A 2 13.74 9.82 -15.89
CA ALA A 2 14.21 9.54 -14.52
C ALA A 2 13.26 10.01 -13.39
N ALA A 3 12.61 11.18 -13.57
CA ALA A 3 11.63 11.70 -12.60
C ALA A 3 10.39 10.81 -12.44
N ALA A 4 9.85 10.28 -13.55
CA ALA A 4 8.68 9.40 -13.51
C ALA A 4 8.99 8.05 -12.86
N ALA A 5 10.18 7.49 -13.10
CA ALA A 5 10.64 6.28 -12.42
C ALA A 5 10.80 6.51 -10.90
N ALA A 6 11.30 7.68 -10.50
CA ALA A 6 11.40 8.05 -9.09
C ALA A 6 10.02 8.20 -8.43
N GLU A 7 9.05 8.77 -9.16
CA GLU A 7 7.69 8.97 -8.67
C GLU A 7 6.94 7.64 -8.48
N GLY A 8 7.05 6.71 -9.44
CA GLY A 8 6.52 5.34 -9.31
C GLY A 8 7.13 4.59 -8.13
N LEU A 9 8.45 4.67 -7.94
CA LEU A 9 9.12 4.05 -6.80
C LEU A 9 8.70 4.68 -5.46
N ALA A 10 8.50 6.00 -5.43
CA ALA A 10 8.03 6.70 -4.24
C ALA A 10 6.62 6.26 -3.86
N ALA A 11 5.72 6.14 -4.83
CA ALA A 11 4.35 5.63 -4.63
C ALA A 11 4.38 4.19 -4.11
N TYR A 12 5.16 3.30 -4.74
CA TYR A 12 5.32 1.91 -4.30
C TYR A 12 5.77 1.81 -2.83
N ARG A 13 6.80 2.57 -2.47
CA ARG A 13 7.32 2.63 -1.10
C ARG A 13 6.34 3.26 -0.10
N ALA A 14 5.44 4.14 -0.55
CA ALA A 14 4.41 4.71 0.31
C ALA A 14 3.38 3.64 0.70
N VAL A 15 2.86 2.88 -0.27
CA VAL A 15 1.88 1.81 -0.01
C VAL A 15 2.48 0.71 0.88
N LEU A 16 3.72 0.27 0.61
CA LEU A 16 4.40 -0.72 1.47
C LEU A 16 4.65 -0.22 2.90
N ARG A 17 4.86 1.10 3.09
CA ARG A 17 5.00 1.68 4.43
C ARG A 17 3.67 1.75 5.15
N ALA A 18 2.59 2.11 4.46
CA ALA A 18 1.24 2.10 5.00
C ALA A 18 0.87 0.69 5.48
N ALA A 19 1.00 -0.33 4.62
CA ALA A 19 0.69 -1.72 4.96
C ALA A 19 1.48 -2.22 6.18
N ARG A 20 2.79 -1.90 6.25
CA ARG A 20 3.63 -2.26 7.39
C ARG A 20 3.21 -1.65 8.71
N ARG A 21 2.67 -0.43 8.69
CA ARG A 21 2.19 0.25 9.90
C ARG A 21 0.85 -0.32 10.34
N THR A 22 -0.07 -0.47 9.40
CA THR A 22 -1.43 -0.92 9.67
C THR A 22 -1.49 -2.36 10.14
N PHE A 23 -0.77 -3.27 9.48
CA PHE A 23 -0.78 -4.69 9.80
C PHE A 23 0.38 -5.09 10.74
N ALA A 24 0.85 -4.17 11.58
CA ALA A 24 1.92 -4.46 12.54
C ALA A 24 1.48 -5.58 13.49
N GLY A 25 2.19 -6.71 13.45
CA GLY A 25 1.86 -7.91 14.24
C GLY A 25 1.04 -8.97 13.47
N ASP A 26 0.41 -8.60 12.36
CA ASP A 26 -0.27 -9.56 11.45
C ASP A 26 0.66 -9.94 10.29
N ARG A 27 1.51 -10.94 10.55
CA ARG A 27 2.52 -11.39 9.58
C ARG A 27 1.91 -11.95 8.30
N LEU A 28 0.72 -12.55 8.38
CA LEU A 28 0.03 -13.10 7.21
C LEU A 28 -0.47 -11.96 6.33
N MET A 29 -1.19 -10.99 6.90
CA MET A 29 -1.67 -9.85 6.13
C MET A 29 -0.54 -9.03 5.53
N LEU A 30 0.59 -8.88 6.23
CA LEU A 30 1.76 -8.22 5.68
C LEU A 30 2.33 -8.93 4.45
N ALA A 31 2.43 -10.26 4.50
CA ALA A 31 2.96 -11.06 3.39
C ALA A 31 2.04 -10.99 2.16
N GLU A 32 0.74 -11.25 2.36
CA GLU A 32 -0.26 -11.23 1.29
C GLU A 32 -0.39 -9.82 0.67
N SER A 33 -0.45 -8.79 1.52
CA SER A 33 -0.49 -7.39 1.04
C SER A 33 0.75 -7.04 0.22
N ALA A 34 1.94 -7.47 0.64
CA ALA A 34 3.18 -7.18 -0.11
C ALA A 34 3.19 -7.85 -1.50
N VAL A 35 2.67 -9.08 -1.60
CA VAL A 35 2.53 -9.79 -2.88
C VAL A 35 1.56 -9.05 -3.81
N GLU A 36 0.39 -8.68 -3.32
CA GLU A 36 -0.63 -7.98 -4.12
C GLU A 36 -0.15 -6.57 -4.55
N ILE A 37 0.46 -5.81 -3.63
CA ILE A 37 1.04 -4.50 -3.94
C ILE A 37 2.10 -4.65 -5.04
N ARG A 38 2.99 -5.64 -4.94
CA ARG A 38 4.00 -5.88 -5.97
C ARG A 38 3.36 -6.24 -7.31
N ARG A 39 2.40 -7.16 -7.31
CA ARG A 39 1.69 -7.60 -8.52
C ARG A 39 1.07 -6.41 -9.25
N ARG A 40 0.31 -5.56 -8.55
CA ARG A 40 -0.31 -4.38 -9.17
C ARG A 40 0.71 -3.42 -9.75
N PHE A 41 1.84 -3.19 -9.09
CA PHE A 41 2.87 -2.30 -9.66
C PHE A 41 3.57 -2.91 -10.89
N GLU A 42 3.74 -4.22 -10.95
CA GLU A 42 4.29 -4.88 -12.14
C GLU A 42 3.29 -4.85 -13.32
N GLU A 43 1.99 -5.00 -13.07
CA GLU A 43 0.93 -4.87 -14.10
C GLU A 43 0.96 -3.50 -14.80
N HIS A 44 1.32 -2.44 -14.06
CA HIS A 44 1.41 -1.07 -14.58
C HIS A 44 2.82 -0.67 -15.05
N ARG A 45 3.81 -1.57 -15.00
CA ARG A 45 5.21 -1.26 -15.33
C ARG A 45 5.42 -0.81 -16.78
N GLY A 46 4.57 -1.27 -17.68
CA GLY A 46 4.61 -0.94 -19.11
C GLY A 46 3.97 0.41 -19.46
N LEU A 47 3.36 1.11 -18.51
CA LEU A 47 2.69 2.39 -18.79
C LEU A 47 3.70 3.44 -19.24
N ALA A 48 3.32 4.20 -20.27
CA ALA A 48 4.14 5.28 -20.78
C ALA A 48 4.26 6.39 -19.71
N PRO A 49 5.47 6.84 -19.37
CA PRO A 49 5.67 7.95 -18.44
C PRO A 49 4.92 9.21 -18.91
N GLY A 50 4.11 9.80 -18.03
CA GLY A 50 3.33 11.00 -18.34
C GLY A 50 2.03 10.76 -19.11
N SER A 51 1.66 9.49 -19.35
CA SER A 51 0.31 9.14 -19.81
C SER A 51 -0.74 9.39 -18.73
N ASP A 52 -1.98 9.59 -19.14
CA ASP A 52 -3.11 9.75 -18.22
C ASP A 52 -3.30 8.48 -17.37
N GLU A 53 -3.05 7.30 -17.94
CA GLU A 53 -3.08 6.02 -17.23
C GLU A 53 -2.00 5.96 -16.15
N ALA A 54 -0.78 6.42 -16.43
CA ALA A 54 0.29 6.47 -15.44
C ALA A 54 -0.02 7.46 -14.31
N ALA A 55 -0.57 8.63 -14.65
CA ALA A 55 -1.00 9.62 -13.68
C ALA A 55 -2.12 9.07 -12.78
N ARG A 56 -3.08 8.35 -13.37
CA ARG A 56 -4.16 7.69 -12.63
C ARG A 56 -3.64 6.62 -11.69
N ALA A 57 -2.79 5.72 -12.18
CA ALA A 57 -2.19 4.67 -11.36
C ALA A 57 -1.40 5.24 -10.16
N LEU A 58 -0.69 6.34 -10.34
CA LEU A 58 0.01 7.04 -9.25
C LEU A 58 -0.98 7.67 -8.25
N SER A 59 -2.08 8.25 -8.72
CA SER A 59 -3.14 8.78 -7.87
C SER A 59 -3.78 7.67 -7.02
N ASP A 60 -4.17 6.57 -7.66
CA ASP A 60 -4.80 5.43 -6.99
C ASP A 60 -3.84 4.80 -5.95
N ALA A 61 -2.53 4.74 -6.24
CA ALA A 61 -1.54 4.28 -5.27
C ALA A 61 -1.43 5.21 -4.05
N ARG A 62 -1.53 6.53 -4.24
CA ARG A 62 -1.52 7.51 -3.12
C ARG A 62 -2.78 7.36 -2.28
N GLU A 63 -3.94 7.20 -2.93
CA GLU A 63 -5.21 6.97 -2.25
C GLU A 63 -5.19 5.65 -1.45
N ALA A 64 -4.67 4.57 -2.04
CA ALA A 64 -4.51 3.30 -1.35
C ALA A 64 -3.62 3.43 -0.11
N ALA A 65 -2.48 4.14 -0.20
CA ALA A 65 -1.63 4.38 0.96
C ALA A 65 -2.35 5.17 2.07
N HIS A 66 -3.14 6.18 1.69
CA HIS A 66 -3.97 6.94 2.63
C HIS A 66 -5.04 6.05 3.27
N PHE A 67 -5.77 5.27 2.48
CA PHE A 67 -6.83 4.37 2.95
C PHE A 67 -6.28 3.32 3.92
N ILE A 68 -5.18 2.64 3.56
CA ILE A 68 -4.55 1.64 4.42
C ILE A 68 -4.14 2.25 5.76
N THR A 69 -3.59 3.48 5.75
CA THR A 69 -3.09 4.13 6.96
C THR A 69 -4.22 4.59 7.89
N HIS A 70 -5.32 5.09 7.34
CA HIS A 70 -6.32 5.80 8.16
C HIS A 70 -7.64 5.04 8.32
N MET A 71 -8.01 4.19 7.36
CA MET A 71 -9.35 3.59 7.28
C MET A 71 -9.37 2.11 7.64
N ILE A 72 -8.21 1.45 7.74
CA ILE A 72 -8.11 0.08 8.21
C ILE A 72 -7.85 0.09 9.71
N VAL A 73 -8.87 -0.27 10.49
CA VAL A 73 -8.76 -0.47 11.94
C VAL A 73 -8.49 -1.94 12.23
N GLN A 74 -7.35 -2.24 12.85
CA GLN A 74 -7.03 -3.59 13.32
C GLN A 74 -7.48 -3.77 14.76
N ALA A 75 -8.25 -4.84 15.02
CA ALA A 75 -8.60 -5.20 16.37
C ALA A 75 -7.38 -5.76 17.10
N GLN A 76 -7.03 -5.18 18.25
CA GLN A 76 -5.97 -5.68 19.11
C GLN A 76 -6.54 -6.68 20.11
N ARG A 77 -5.83 -7.80 20.31
CA ARG A 77 -6.22 -8.79 21.30
C ARG A 77 -5.74 -8.35 22.69
N ALA A 78 -6.68 -8.08 23.58
CA ALA A 78 -6.42 -7.74 24.97
C ALA A 78 -5.88 -8.97 25.75
N PRO A 79 -5.17 -8.75 26.88
CA PRO A 79 -4.69 -9.84 27.74
C PRO A 79 -5.80 -10.77 28.25
N SER A 80 -7.03 -10.26 28.36
CA SER A 80 -8.23 -11.02 28.73
C SER A 80 -8.72 -11.99 27.65
N GLY A 81 -8.16 -11.93 26.44
CA GLY A 81 -8.59 -12.72 25.29
C GLY A 81 -9.67 -12.04 24.42
N SER A 82 -10.22 -10.91 24.86
CA SER A 82 -11.15 -10.08 24.08
C SER A 82 -10.43 -9.30 22.98
N PHE A 83 -11.15 -8.92 21.91
CA PHE A 83 -10.65 -8.03 20.88
C PHE A 83 -11.19 -6.61 21.09
N VAL A 84 -10.32 -5.61 21.01
CA VAL A 84 -10.67 -4.19 21.12
C VAL A 84 -10.20 -3.44 19.89
N LEU A 85 -11.03 -2.52 19.41
CA LEU A 85 -10.62 -1.55 18.40
C LEU A 85 -9.94 -0.37 19.12
N PRO A 86 -8.84 0.18 18.57
CA PRO A 86 -8.19 1.38 19.10
C PRO A 86 -9.09 2.62 19.02
#